data_AF-A0A1M6DE00-F1
#
_entry.id   AF-A0A1M6DE00-F1
#
_cell.length_a   1.000
_cell.length_b   1.000
_cell.length_c   1.000
_cell.angle_alpha   90.00
_cell.angle_beta   90.00
_cell.angle_gamma   90.00
#
_symmetry.space_group_name_H-M   'P 1'
#
loop_
_entity.id
_entity.type
_entity.pdbx_description
1 polymer ?
#
loop_
_entity_poly.entity_id
_entity_poly.type
_entity_poly.pdbx_seq_one_letter_code
_entity_poly.pdbx_strand_id
1 'polypeptide(L)'
;MSMYEKFVNLLNTYCNQAGYPIQIEKTLHELSLDDANSVNVFTSEYKDLNSISMDSIAQNVVARIHFGGPPRKDVAPASVDSFLIDSNGYWYFIEFKNQYISSKKVKEDCVKKSYANVFWLFKILDEMQRKQLFSFDAYSSCTTEISPFEFVKKYCKFILVIGKDKVDNELNRIREAKKAKMTMPDSCRFLRKLESYVFKSADVYSADQFDREFVKKFRYS
;
A
#
# COMPACT_ATOMS: atom_id res chain seq x y z
N MET A 1 -22.17 3.28 -0.21
CA MET A 1 -20.78 3.73 0.06
C MET A 1 -19.96 2.52 0.47
N SER A 2 -18.94 2.20 -0.34
CA SER A 2 -17.94 1.16 -0.11
C SER A 2 -17.10 1.43 1.15
N MET A 3 -16.37 0.41 1.62
CA MET A 3 -15.39 0.59 2.70
C MET A 3 -14.29 1.59 2.30
N TYR A 4 -13.86 1.56 1.04
CA TYR A 4 -12.88 2.51 0.52
C TYR A 4 -13.37 3.96 0.61
N GLU A 5 -14.57 4.27 0.12
CA GLU A 5 -15.14 5.62 0.19
C GLU A 5 -15.34 6.09 1.64
N LYS A 6 -15.77 5.19 2.53
CA LYS A 6 -15.84 5.47 3.98
C LYS A 6 -14.47 5.84 4.54
N PHE A 7 -13.42 5.11 4.14
CA PHE A 7 -12.06 5.34 4.61
C PHE A 7 -11.45 6.63 4.06
N VAL A 8 -11.72 6.96 2.80
CA VAL A 8 -11.34 8.26 2.20
C VAL A 8 -11.98 9.40 2.99
N ASN A 9 -13.28 9.32 3.26
CA ASN A 9 -13.99 10.35 4.04
C ASN A 9 -13.44 10.48 5.47
N LEU A 10 -13.08 9.36 6.08
CA LEU A 10 -12.42 9.32 7.38
C LEU A 10 -11.08 10.08 7.34
N LEU A 11 -10.19 9.76 6.40
CA LEU A 11 -8.90 10.44 6.28
C LEU A 11 -9.04 11.93 5.93
N ASN A 12 -9.97 12.29 5.05
CA ASN A 12 -10.25 13.70 4.75
C ASN A 12 -10.73 14.45 5.99
N THR A 13 -11.58 13.82 6.82
CA THR A 13 -12.02 14.40 8.10
C THR A 13 -10.82 14.63 9.03
N TYR A 14 -9.91 13.67 9.14
CA TYR A 14 -8.70 13.82 9.93
C TYR A 14 -7.81 14.98 9.44
N CYS A 15 -7.59 15.06 8.13
CA CYS A 15 -6.81 16.14 7.51
C CYS A 15 -7.44 17.52 7.73
N ASN A 16 -8.77 17.62 7.58
CA ASN A 16 -9.52 18.85 7.79
C ASN A 16 -9.47 19.30 9.26
N GLN A 17 -9.64 18.39 10.21
CA GLN A 17 -9.53 18.70 11.65
C GLN A 17 -8.13 19.17 12.04
N ALA A 18 -7.10 18.72 11.33
CA ALA A 18 -5.73 19.16 11.53
C ALA A 18 -5.41 20.50 10.82
N GLY A 19 -6.35 21.07 10.06
CA GLY A 19 -6.15 22.31 9.31
C GLY A 19 -5.35 22.15 8.01
N TYR A 20 -5.23 20.92 7.50
CA TYR A 20 -4.45 20.60 6.30
C TYR A 20 -5.29 19.83 5.27
N PRO A 21 -6.33 20.46 4.68
CA PRO A 21 -7.10 19.83 3.61
C PRO A 21 -6.17 19.49 2.44
N ILE A 22 -6.16 18.22 2.04
CA ILE A 22 -5.35 17.73 0.93
C ILE A 22 -6.16 16.79 0.06
N GLN A 23 -5.86 16.80 -1.24
CA GLN A 23 -6.37 15.78 -2.15
C GLN A 23 -5.52 14.51 -1.99
N ILE A 24 -6.11 13.48 -1.39
CA ILE A 24 -5.44 12.20 -1.14
C ILE A 24 -5.71 11.16 -2.22
N GLU A 25 -6.81 11.27 -2.96
CA GLU A 25 -7.15 10.32 -4.01
C GLU A 25 -6.50 10.68 -5.34
N LYS A 26 -5.88 9.68 -5.95
CA LYS A 26 -5.30 9.70 -7.29
C LYS A 26 -5.51 8.35 -7.96
N THR A 27 -5.32 8.28 -9.27
CA THR A 27 -5.38 7.01 -10.01
C THR A 27 -4.12 6.15 -9.78
N LEU A 28 -4.20 4.84 -10.04
CA LEU A 28 -3.03 3.97 -9.97
C LEU A 28 -1.99 4.36 -11.02
N HIS A 29 -2.43 4.80 -12.21
CA HIS A 29 -1.53 5.30 -13.22
C HIS A 29 -0.70 6.48 -12.70
N GLU A 30 -1.35 7.52 -12.17
CA GLU A 30 -0.66 8.69 -11.59
C GLU A 30 0.29 8.32 -10.46
N LEU A 31 -0.12 7.42 -9.55
CA LEU A 31 0.72 6.99 -8.43
C LEU A 31 1.86 6.07 -8.83
N SER A 32 1.85 5.52 -10.04
CA SER A 32 2.93 4.69 -10.54
C SER A 32 4.04 5.47 -11.25
N LEU A 33 3.99 6.81 -11.23
CA LEU A 33 5.01 7.64 -11.85
C LEU A 33 6.37 7.44 -11.18
N ASP A 34 7.35 6.98 -11.97
CA ASP A 34 8.75 7.05 -11.61
C ASP A 34 9.30 8.42 -11.97
N ASP A 35 9.29 9.34 -11.00
CA ASP A 35 9.76 10.72 -11.14
C ASP A 35 11.15 10.82 -11.80
N ALA A 36 12.05 9.88 -11.50
CA ALA A 36 13.43 9.92 -11.99
C ALA A 36 13.54 9.66 -13.49
N ASN A 37 12.64 8.84 -14.03
CA ASN A 37 12.63 8.47 -15.45
C ASN A 37 11.46 9.08 -16.21
N SER A 38 10.53 9.77 -15.53
CA SER A 38 9.31 10.35 -16.11
C SER A 38 8.46 9.32 -16.86
N VAL A 39 8.34 8.11 -16.29
CA VAL A 39 7.56 7.01 -16.87
C VAL A 39 6.62 6.43 -15.81
N ASN A 40 5.37 6.18 -16.18
CA ASN A 40 4.44 5.43 -15.33
C ASN A 40 4.75 3.94 -15.39
N VAL A 41 5.09 3.36 -14.23
CA VAL A 41 5.39 1.93 -14.07
C VAL A 41 4.17 1.07 -14.42
N PHE A 42 2.97 1.61 -14.22
CA PHE A 42 1.71 0.92 -14.44
C PHE A 42 0.76 1.74 -15.31
N THR A 43 0.11 1.05 -16.23
CA THR A 43 -1.01 1.57 -17.02
C THR A 43 -1.98 0.42 -17.25
N SER A 44 -3.28 0.68 -17.14
CA SER A 44 -4.32 -0.29 -17.49
C SER A 44 -5.09 0.21 -18.70
N GLU A 45 -5.29 -0.65 -19.69
CA GLU A 45 -6.19 -0.38 -20.83
C GLU A 45 -7.67 -0.62 -20.48
N TYR A 46 -7.96 -1.24 -19.34
CA TYR A 46 -9.31 -1.65 -18.97
C TYR A 46 -9.94 -0.73 -17.93
N LYS A 47 -9.23 -0.50 -16.82
CA LYS A 47 -9.74 0.27 -15.69
C LYS A 47 -8.58 0.82 -14.90
N ASP A 48 -8.62 2.12 -14.65
CA ASP A 48 -7.75 2.74 -13.68
C ASP A 48 -8.48 2.90 -12.34
N LEU A 49 -7.85 2.46 -11.25
CA LEU A 49 -8.47 2.48 -9.92
C LEU A 49 -8.10 3.76 -9.20
N ASN A 50 -9.09 4.42 -8.59
CA ASN A 50 -8.83 5.47 -7.61
C ASN A 50 -8.23 4.83 -6.36
N SER A 51 -7.14 5.42 -5.86
CA SER A 51 -6.40 4.93 -4.72
C SER A 51 -5.87 6.09 -3.89
N ILE A 52 -5.64 5.82 -2.60
CA ILE A 52 -5.10 6.83 -1.68
C ILE A 52 -3.59 6.94 -1.91
N SER A 53 -3.12 8.14 -2.17
CA SER A 53 -1.71 8.51 -2.22
C SER A 53 -1.11 8.49 -0.83
N MET A 54 -0.39 7.42 -0.51
CA MET A 54 0.25 7.29 0.80
C MET A 54 1.43 8.27 0.98
N ASP A 55 2.05 8.69 -0.11
CA ASP A 55 3.00 9.81 -0.15
C ASP A 55 2.36 11.13 0.27
N SER A 56 1.14 11.42 -0.21
CA SER A 56 0.42 12.64 0.17
C SER A 56 0.10 12.64 1.66
N ILE A 57 -0.29 11.48 2.21
CA ILE A 57 -0.49 11.30 3.66
C ILE A 57 0.83 11.51 4.41
N ALA A 58 1.92 10.84 4.01
CA ALA A 58 3.20 10.94 4.70
C ALA A 58 3.76 12.37 4.72
N GLN A 59 3.78 13.04 3.55
CA GLN A 59 4.43 14.33 3.36
C GLN A 59 3.58 15.51 3.87
N ASN A 60 2.25 15.42 3.79
CA ASN A 60 1.38 16.56 4.10
C ASN A 60 0.58 16.39 5.39
N VAL A 61 0.37 15.16 5.86
CA VAL A 61 -0.38 14.88 7.09
C VAL A 61 0.60 14.54 8.20
N VAL A 62 1.32 13.43 8.05
CA VAL A 62 2.20 12.93 9.12
C VAL A 62 3.33 13.91 9.42
N ALA A 63 4.05 14.37 8.39
CA ALA A 63 5.16 15.31 8.60
C ALA A 63 4.72 16.64 9.24
N ARG A 64 3.53 17.14 8.89
CA ARG A 64 3.03 18.39 9.46
C ARG A 64 2.56 18.23 10.89
N ILE A 65 1.73 17.22 11.15
CA ILE A 65 1.07 17.02 12.45
C ILE A 65 2.05 16.50 13.49
N HIS A 66 2.92 15.55 13.12
CA HIS A 66 3.76 14.84 14.07
C HIS A 66 5.21 15.34 14.11
N PHE A 67 5.69 16.03 13.08
CA PHE A 67 7.06 16.58 13.03
C PHE A 67 7.13 18.10 12.99
N GLY A 68 5.98 18.81 13.00
CA GLY A 68 5.91 20.26 13.17
C GLY A 68 6.55 21.07 12.04
N GLY A 69 6.79 20.48 10.87
CA GLY A 69 7.45 21.12 9.74
C GLY A 69 6.52 21.36 8.54
N PRO A 70 6.90 22.26 7.60
CA PRO A 70 6.25 22.35 6.29
C PRO A 70 6.39 21.01 5.52
N PRO A 71 5.58 20.77 4.45
CA PRO A 71 5.73 19.58 3.61
C PRO A 71 7.16 19.46 3.12
N ARG A 72 7.85 18.39 3.50
CA ARG A 72 9.18 18.10 2.98
C ARG A 72 9.39 16.60 2.81
N LYS A 73 9.86 16.21 1.63
CA LYS A 73 10.13 14.81 1.27
C LYS A 73 11.25 14.18 2.12
N ASP A 74 12.19 14.97 2.63
CA ASP A 74 13.36 14.51 3.40
C ASP A 74 13.03 14.12 4.85
N VAL A 75 11.99 14.73 5.44
CA VAL A 75 11.54 14.44 6.81
C VAL A 75 10.33 13.50 6.84
N ALA A 76 9.57 13.42 5.75
CA ALA A 76 8.41 12.54 5.66
C ALA A 76 8.82 11.07 5.87
N PRO A 77 8.01 10.28 6.59
CA PRO A 77 8.28 8.87 6.70
C PRO A 77 8.21 8.21 5.33
N ALA A 78 8.95 7.12 5.16
CA ALA A 78 8.88 6.34 3.94
C ALA A 78 7.46 5.79 3.75
N SER A 79 6.94 5.93 2.54
CA SER A 79 5.61 5.50 2.16
C SER A 79 5.61 4.70 0.86
N VAL A 80 4.74 3.70 0.77
CA VAL A 80 4.29 3.07 -0.46
C VAL A 80 3.57 4.10 -1.29
N ASP A 81 3.36 3.82 -2.56
CA ASP A 81 2.79 4.82 -3.45
C ASP A 81 1.27 4.88 -3.31
N SER A 82 0.62 3.71 -3.21
CA SER A 82 -0.83 3.57 -3.30
C SER A 82 -1.44 2.69 -2.21
N PHE A 83 -2.67 3.03 -1.81
CA PHE A 83 -3.47 2.29 -0.84
C PHE A 83 -4.93 2.12 -1.28
N LEU A 84 -5.46 0.89 -1.10
CA LEU A 84 -6.81 0.49 -1.50
C LEU A 84 -7.48 -0.37 -0.44
N ILE A 85 -8.82 -0.36 -0.39
CA ILE A 85 -9.63 -1.29 0.39
C ILE A 85 -10.65 -1.94 -0.55
N ASP A 86 -10.68 -3.27 -0.61
CA ASP A 86 -11.68 -3.99 -1.42
C ASP A 86 -13.00 -4.23 -0.69
N SER A 87 -13.99 -4.78 -1.42
CA SER A 87 -15.32 -5.10 -0.89
C SER A 87 -15.33 -6.19 0.20
N ASN A 88 -14.24 -6.96 0.35
CA ASN A 88 -14.09 -7.96 1.40
C ASN A 88 -13.37 -7.39 2.65
N GLY A 89 -13.03 -6.11 2.65
CA GLY A 89 -12.29 -5.46 3.73
C GLY A 89 -10.79 -5.78 3.75
N TYR A 90 -10.21 -6.25 2.64
CA TYR A 90 -8.76 -6.35 2.53
C TYR A 90 -8.13 -5.02 2.17
N TRP A 91 -7.06 -4.68 2.86
CA TRP A 91 -6.30 -3.43 2.72
C TRP A 91 -5.04 -3.72 1.93
N TYR A 92 -4.79 -2.98 0.86
CA TYR A 92 -3.68 -3.22 -0.06
C TYR A 92 -2.70 -2.04 -0.01
N PHE A 93 -1.46 -2.31 0.38
CA PHE A 93 -0.34 -1.38 0.32
C PHE A 93 0.46 -1.70 -0.95
N ILE A 94 0.47 -0.79 -1.92
CA ILE A 94 1.00 -1.03 -3.26
C ILE A 94 2.20 -0.13 -3.52
N GLU A 95 3.32 -0.76 -3.85
CA GLU A 95 4.57 -0.11 -4.26
C GLU A 95 4.85 -0.40 -5.74
N PHE A 96 5.14 0.64 -6.52
CA PHE A 96 5.57 0.54 -7.90
C PHE A 96 7.09 0.72 -8.00
N LYS A 97 7.76 -0.16 -8.76
CA LYS A 97 9.20 -0.05 -9.01
C LYS A 97 9.53 -0.24 -10.49
N ASN A 98 10.21 0.76 -11.05
CA ASN A 98 10.89 0.67 -12.34
C ASN A 98 12.31 0.08 -12.21
N GLN A 99 12.47 -0.97 -11.40
CA GLN A 99 13.76 -1.61 -11.13
C GLN A 99 13.57 -3.12 -11.02
N TYR A 100 14.61 -3.90 -11.32
CA TYR A 100 14.58 -5.36 -11.16
C TYR A 100 14.37 -5.73 -9.69
N ILE A 101 13.56 -6.76 -9.43
CA ILE A 101 13.32 -7.27 -8.06
C ILE A 101 14.60 -7.80 -7.40
N SER A 102 15.57 -8.22 -8.19
CA SER A 102 16.88 -8.66 -7.73
C SER A 102 17.71 -7.51 -7.11
N SER A 103 17.39 -6.25 -7.39
CA SER A 103 18.05 -5.05 -6.85
C SER A 103 18.01 -4.99 -5.32
N LYS A 104 19.16 -4.77 -4.68
CA LYS A 104 19.24 -4.57 -3.23
C LYS A 104 18.41 -3.37 -2.76
N LYS A 105 18.45 -2.27 -3.52
CA LYS A 105 17.71 -1.03 -3.21
C LYS A 105 16.20 -1.29 -3.16
N VAL A 106 15.65 -2.02 -4.14
CA VAL A 106 14.22 -2.38 -4.15
C VAL A 106 13.83 -3.10 -2.86
N LYS A 107 14.63 -4.09 -2.44
CA LYS A 107 14.35 -4.90 -1.25
C LYS A 107 14.35 -4.05 0.03
N GLU A 108 15.37 -3.21 0.19
CA GLU A 108 15.52 -2.33 1.36
C GLU A 108 14.40 -1.29 1.41
N ASP A 109 14.08 -0.66 0.28
CA ASP A 109 13.01 0.33 0.16
C ASP A 109 11.64 -0.29 0.51
N CYS A 110 11.32 -1.46 -0.05
CA CYS A 110 10.05 -2.13 0.23
C CYS A 110 9.89 -2.46 1.72
N VAL A 111 10.96 -2.95 2.37
CA VAL A 111 10.94 -3.26 3.80
C VAL A 111 10.74 -1.98 4.61
N LYS A 112 11.53 -0.93 4.34
CA LYS A 112 11.44 0.35 5.05
C LYS A 112 10.05 0.97 4.93
N LYS A 113 9.52 1.08 3.71
CA LYS A 113 8.19 1.64 3.41
C LYS A 113 7.08 0.83 4.10
N SER A 114 7.17 -0.50 4.06
CA SER A 114 6.19 -1.38 4.71
C SER A 114 6.03 -1.12 6.21
N TYR A 115 7.15 -1.11 6.96
CA TYR A 115 7.11 -0.86 8.39
C TYR A 115 6.65 0.56 8.70
N ALA A 116 7.18 1.56 7.99
CA ALA A 116 6.85 2.95 8.21
C ALA A 116 5.38 3.25 7.92
N ASN A 117 4.81 2.77 6.80
CA ASN A 117 3.40 3.02 6.50
C ASN A 117 2.45 2.37 7.48
N VAL A 118 2.68 1.10 7.82
CA VAL A 118 1.79 0.41 8.76
C VAL A 118 1.80 1.17 10.09
N PHE A 119 2.98 1.53 10.59
CA PHE A 119 3.09 2.32 11.81
C PHE A 119 2.33 3.66 11.73
N TRP A 120 2.60 4.48 10.71
CA TRP A 120 2.03 5.82 10.63
C TRP A 120 0.55 5.85 10.30
N LEU A 121 0.08 4.96 9.42
CA LEU A 121 -1.36 4.84 9.16
C LEU A 121 -2.08 4.41 10.44
N PHE A 122 -1.56 3.42 11.15
CA PHE A 122 -2.20 2.94 12.37
C PHE A 122 -2.11 3.94 13.52
N LYS A 123 -1.07 4.78 13.55
CA LYS A 123 -0.99 5.91 14.46
C LYS A 123 -2.12 6.93 14.24
N ILE A 124 -2.40 7.26 12.97
CA ILE A 124 -3.55 8.11 12.61
C ILE A 124 -4.85 7.43 13.06
N LEU A 125 -5.01 6.13 12.78
CA LEU A 125 -6.22 5.40 13.13
C LEU A 125 -6.45 5.28 14.64
N ASP A 126 -5.40 5.10 15.44
CA ASP A 126 -5.45 5.15 16.91
C ASP A 126 -5.97 6.50 17.41
N GLU A 127 -5.50 7.61 16.82
CA GLU A 127 -5.97 8.95 17.18
C GLU A 127 -7.44 9.16 16.81
N MET A 128 -7.87 8.60 15.68
CA MET A 128 -9.27 8.63 15.27
C MET A 128 -10.15 7.74 16.15
N GLN A 129 -9.64 6.59 16.58
CA GLN A 129 -10.32 5.69 17.50
C GLN A 129 -10.52 6.35 18.87
N ARG A 130 -9.51 7.06 19.40
CA ARG A 130 -9.62 7.84 20.64
C ARG A 130 -10.64 8.97 20.55
N LYS A 131 -10.91 9.48 19.34
CA LYS A 131 -11.98 10.45 19.05
C LYS A 131 -13.33 9.79 18.74
N GLN A 132 -13.44 8.45 18.84
CA GLN A 132 -14.63 7.66 18.51
C GLN A 132 -15.10 7.81 17.05
N LEU A 133 -14.17 8.11 16.14
CA LEU A 133 -14.44 8.27 14.70
C LEU A 133 -14.11 7.01 13.89
N PHE A 134 -13.38 6.07 14.48
CA PHE A 134 -12.87 4.87 13.81
C PHE A 134 -12.96 3.65 14.72
N SER A 135 -13.21 2.50 14.12
CA SER A 135 -13.01 1.19 14.75
C SER A 135 -12.58 0.18 13.69
N PHE A 136 -11.68 -0.74 14.06
CA PHE A 136 -11.11 -1.71 13.13
C PHE A 136 -12.12 -2.76 12.68
N ASP A 137 -13.02 -3.20 13.55
CA ASP A 137 -14.06 -4.17 13.23
C ASP A 137 -14.98 -3.68 12.09
N ALA A 138 -15.29 -2.38 12.05
CA ALA A 138 -16.09 -1.74 10.99
C ALA A 138 -15.47 -1.81 9.57
N TYR A 139 -14.17 -2.11 9.49
CA TYR A 139 -13.42 -2.27 8.23
C TYR A 139 -12.91 -3.69 8.02
N SER A 140 -13.50 -4.65 8.72
CA SER A 140 -13.13 -6.06 8.64
C SER A 140 -14.37 -6.96 8.56
N SER A 141 -14.13 -8.25 8.32
CA SER A 141 -15.15 -9.28 8.52
C SER A 141 -15.23 -9.79 9.96
N CYS A 142 -14.50 -9.19 10.90
CA CYS A 142 -14.45 -9.61 12.30
C CYS A 142 -15.67 -9.08 13.04
N THR A 143 -16.40 -9.95 13.74
CA THR A 143 -17.63 -9.59 14.47
C THR A 143 -17.37 -9.14 15.90
N THR A 144 -16.10 -9.06 16.29
CA THR A 144 -15.65 -8.65 17.62
C THR A 144 -14.52 -7.64 17.51
N GLU A 145 -14.26 -6.95 18.60
CA GLU A 145 -13.08 -6.09 18.72
C GLU A 145 -11.81 -6.86 18.33
N ILE A 146 -10.97 -6.23 17.52
CA ILE A 146 -9.74 -6.80 16.97
C ILE A 146 -8.59 -5.85 17.27
N SER A 147 -7.48 -6.40 17.77
CA SER A 147 -6.30 -5.58 18.01
C SER A 147 -5.71 -5.05 16.69
N PRO A 148 -5.05 -3.88 16.69
CA PRO A 148 -4.48 -3.34 15.46
C PRO A 148 -3.46 -4.31 14.81
N PHE A 149 -2.64 -5.00 15.61
CA PHE A 149 -1.68 -5.99 15.09
C PHE A 149 -2.36 -7.19 14.42
N GLU A 150 -3.40 -7.73 15.05
CA GLU A 150 -4.18 -8.82 14.44
C GLU A 150 -4.89 -8.37 13.17
N PHE A 151 -5.37 -7.13 13.14
CA PHE A 151 -5.98 -6.56 11.94
C PHE A 151 -4.99 -6.54 10.78
N VAL A 152 -3.76 -6.04 10.98
CA VAL A 152 -2.73 -6.05 9.92
C VAL A 152 -2.48 -7.47 9.42
N LYS A 153 -2.30 -8.42 10.35
CA LYS A 153 -2.02 -9.82 10.01
C LYS A 153 -3.17 -10.54 9.32
N LYS A 154 -4.43 -10.13 9.54
CA LYS A 154 -5.60 -10.78 8.95
C LYS A 154 -6.08 -10.11 7.66
N TYR A 155 -5.93 -8.79 7.53
CA TYR A 155 -6.59 -7.98 6.50
C TYR A 155 -5.65 -7.13 5.64
N CYS A 156 -4.42 -6.83 6.07
CA CYS A 156 -3.51 -6.00 5.28
C CYS A 156 -2.60 -6.86 4.40
N LYS A 157 -2.43 -6.47 3.13
CA LYS A 157 -1.62 -7.15 2.13
C LYS A 157 -0.65 -6.14 1.50
N PHE A 158 0.56 -6.57 1.22
CA PHE A 158 1.53 -5.80 0.46
C PHE A 158 1.62 -6.30 -0.97
N ILE A 159 1.71 -5.38 -1.92
CA ILE A 159 1.87 -5.67 -3.34
C ILE A 159 3.04 -4.84 -3.89
N LEU A 160 4.01 -5.52 -4.48
CA LEU A 160 5.07 -4.92 -5.28
C LEU A 160 4.75 -5.08 -6.77
N VAL A 161 4.73 -3.99 -7.53
CA VAL A 161 4.52 -4.00 -8.97
C VAL A 161 5.80 -3.60 -9.68
N ILE A 162 6.32 -4.49 -10.52
CA ILE A 162 7.53 -4.27 -11.30
C ILE A 162 7.17 -3.84 -12.72
N GLY A 163 7.83 -2.77 -13.20
CA GLY A 163 7.66 -2.26 -14.55
C GLY A 163 7.96 -3.30 -15.62
N LYS A 164 7.26 -3.20 -16.76
CA LYS A 164 7.26 -4.23 -17.83
C LYS A 164 8.66 -4.60 -18.33
N ASP A 165 9.53 -3.61 -18.52
CA ASP A 165 10.89 -3.81 -19.03
C ASP A 165 11.90 -4.23 -17.94
N LYS A 166 11.42 -4.41 -16.71
CA LYS A 166 12.22 -4.81 -15.53
C LYS A 166 11.82 -6.18 -15.01
N VAL A 167 11.01 -6.91 -15.77
CA VAL A 167 10.65 -8.30 -15.47
C VAL A 167 11.81 -9.20 -15.88
N ASP A 168 12.46 -9.81 -14.89
CA ASP A 168 13.49 -10.82 -15.09
C ASP A 168 12.92 -12.23 -14.86
N ASN A 169 13.75 -13.25 -15.14
CA ASN A 169 13.40 -14.65 -14.86
C ASN A 169 13.07 -14.91 -13.38
N GLU A 170 13.53 -14.05 -12.47
CA GLU A 170 13.24 -14.18 -11.04
C GLU A 170 11.75 -14.01 -10.75
N LEU A 171 11.08 -13.06 -11.40
CA LEU A 171 9.64 -12.86 -11.21
C LEU A 171 8.81 -14.11 -11.59
N ASN A 172 9.22 -14.82 -12.64
CA ASN A 172 8.59 -16.09 -13.01
C ASN A 172 8.87 -17.19 -11.99
N ARG A 173 10.12 -17.32 -11.52
CA ARG A 173 10.49 -18.32 -10.49
C ARG A 173 9.73 -18.13 -9.18
N ILE A 174 9.57 -16.89 -8.74
CA ILE A 174 8.72 -16.51 -7.58
C ILE A 174 7.30 -17.04 -7.78
N ARG A 175 6.73 -16.79 -8.96
CA ARG A 175 5.34 -17.15 -9.26
C ARG A 175 5.15 -18.66 -9.29
N GLU A 176 6.06 -19.38 -9.92
CA GLU A 176 6.05 -20.84 -9.97
C GLU A 176 6.20 -21.43 -8.57
N ALA A 177 7.16 -20.95 -7.79
CA ALA A 177 7.36 -21.39 -6.40
C ALA A 177 6.09 -21.15 -5.55
N LYS A 178 5.45 -19.97 -5.67
CA LYS A 178 4.22 -19.67 -4.93
C LYS A 178 3.06 -20.58 -5.34
N LYS A 179 2.88 -20.82 -6.65
CA LYS A 179 1.84 -21.74 -7.16
C LYS A 179 2.08 -23.18 -6.69
N ALA A 180 3.33 -23.62 -6.68
CA ALA A 180 3.73 -24.95 -6.23
C ALA A 180 3.81 -25.09 -4.71
N LYS A 181 3.54 -24.02 -3.93
CA LYS A 181 3.74 -23.96 -2.47
C LYS A 181 5.16 -24.36 -2.05
N MET A 182 6.14 -24.04 -2.89
CA MET A 182 7.55 -24.33 -2.68
C MET A 182 8.26 -23.14 -2.02
N THR A 183 9.47 -23.39 -1.52
CA THR A 183 10.35 -22.34 -1.03
C THR A 183 10.64 -21.32 -2.13
N MET A 184 10.36 -20.05 -1.84
CA MET A 184 10.63 -18.93 -2.74
C MET A 184 12.14 -18.72 -2.94
N PRO A 185 12.58 -18.21 -4.11
CA PRO A 185 13.97 -17.82 -4.32
C PRO A 185 14.49 -16.85 -3.26
N ASP A 186 15.77 -16.95 -2.92
CA ASP A 186 16.42 -16.11 -1.91
C ASP A 186 16.38 -14.62 -2.24
N SER A 187 16.34 -14.29 -3.53
CA SER A 187 16.13 -12.92 -4.04
C SER A 187 14.87 -12.27 -3.44
N CYS A 188 13.91 -13.06 -2.96
CA CYS A 188 12.60 -12.63 -2.48
C CYS A 188 12.35 -12.94 -1.01
N ARG A 189 13.42 -13.24 -0.26
CA ARG A 189 13.36 -13.45 1.19
C ARG A 189 12.73 -12.28 1.93
N PHE A 190 12.84 -11.05 1.40
CA PHE A 190 12.22 -9.86 1.98
C PHE A 190 10.68 -9.92 1.96
N LEU A 191 10.06 -10.40 0.87
CA LEU A 191 8.60 -10.57 0.79
C LEU A 191 8.13 -11.58 1.84
N ARG A 192 8.83 -12.70 2.00
CA ARG A 192 8.54 -13.68 3.06
C ARG A 192 8.64 -13.08 4.46
N LYS A 193 9.62 -12.21 4.72
CA LYS A 193 9.73 -11.48 5.98
C LYS A 193 8.55 -10.54 6.19
N LEU A 194 8.14 -9.80 5.17
CA LEU A 194 6.97 -8.92 5.24
C LEU A 194 5.69 -9.70 5.52
N GLU A 195 5.48 -10.84 4.85
CA GLU A 195 4.36 -11.75 5.14
C GLU A 195 4.46 -12.37 6.53
N SER A 196 5.66 -12.69 7.03
CA SER A 196 5.81 -13.28 8.37
C SER A 196 5.55 -12.25 9.46
N TYR A 197 6.15 -11.07 9.35
CA TYR A 197 6.24 -10.10 10.44
C TYR A 197 5.21 -8.97 10.40
N VAL A 198 4.68 -8.64 9.22
CA VAL A 198 3.86 -7.43 9.05
C VAL A 198 2.49 -7.80 8.51
N PHE A 199 2.41 -8.26 7.27
CA PHE A 199 1.17 -8.40 6.52
C PHE A 199 0.57 -9.81 6.59
N LYS A 200 -0.67 -9.94 6.12
CA LYS A 200 -1.31 -11.21 5.80
C LYS A 200 -0.62 -11.92 4.63
N SER A 201 -0.29 -11.18 3.57
CA SER A 201 0.46 -11.65 2.40
C SER A 201 1.33 -10.52 1.84
N ALA A 202 2.41 -10.90 1.17
CA ALA A 202 3.28 -9.99 0.44
C ALA A 202 3.55 -10.55 -0.96
N ASP A 203 3.01 -9.87 -1.96
CA ASP A 203 2.91 -10.35 -3.33
C ASP A 203 3.72 -9.48 -4.27
N VAL A 204 4.15 -10.06 -5.39
CA VAL A 204 4.81 -9.32 -6.47
C VAL A 204 4.19 -9.68 -7.81
N TYR A 205 4.04 -8.67 -8.66
CA TYR A 205 3.51 -8.79 -10.01
C TYR A 205 4.38 -8.01 -11.00
N SER A 206 4.42 -8.46 -12.25
CA SER A 206 4.69 -7.51 -13.34
C SER A 206 3.47 -6.60 -13.54
N ALA A 207 3.65 -5.42 -14.14
CA ALA A 207 2.55 -4.51 -14.47
C ALA A 207 1.39 -5.22 -15.20
N ASP A 208 1.70 -6.01 -16.23
CA ASP A 208 0.70 -6.78 -16.99
C ASP A 208 -0.04 -7.82 -16.13
N GLN A 209 0.65 -8.45 -15.18
CA GLN A 209 0.02 -9.41 -14.27
C GLN A 209 -0.84 -8.70 -13.23
N PHE A 210 -0.39 -7.56 -12.71
CA PHE A 210 -1.14 -6.74 -11.77
C PHE A 210 -2.46 -6.28 -12.40
N ASP A 211 -2.44 -5.84 -13.66
CA ASP A 211 -3.67 -5.50 -14.39
C ASP A 211 -4.64 -6.69 -14.46
N ARG A 212 -4.17 -7.84 -14.95
CA ARG A 212 -5.01 -9.02 -15.19
C ARG A 212 -5.51 -9.69 -13.91
N GLU A 213 -4.65 -9.84 -12.93
CA GLU A 213 -4.89 -10.68 -11.75
C GLU A 213 -5.47 -9.88 -10.58
N PHE A 214 -5.15 -8.58 -10.47
CA PHE A 214 -5.64 -7.70 -9.42
C PHE A 214 -6.67 -6.69 -9.94
N VAL A 215 -6.27 -5.76 -10.83
CA VAL A 215 -7.09 -4.60 -11.20
C VAL A 215 -8.42 -4.98 -11.82
N LYS A 216 -8.43 -5.90 -12.80
CA LYS A 216 -9.68 -6.36 -13.46
C LYS A 216 -10.67 -7.00 -12.48
N LYS A 217 -10.16 -7.62 -11.42
CA LYS A 217 -10.96 -8.34 -10.42
C LYS A 217 -11.30 -7.47 -9.21
N PHE A 218 -10.65 -6.32 -9.06
CA PHE A 218 -10.84 -5.44 -7.91
C PHE A 218 -12.25 -4.85 -7.89
N ARG A 219 -12.87 -4.85 -6.71
CA ARG A 219 -14.20 -4.30 -6.46
C ARG A 219 -14.16 -3.48 -5.18
N TYR A 220 -14.71 -2.28 -5.24
CA TYR A 220 -14.92 -1.44 -4.04
C TYR A 220 -16.16 -1.89 -3.27
N SER A 221 -17.17 -2.41 -3.97
CA SER A 221 -18.43 -2.94 -3.44
C SER A 221 -18.78 -4.27 -4.09
#